data_AF-A0A927Z3P3-F1
#
_entry.id   AF-A0A927Z3P3-F1
#
_cell.length_a   1.000
_cell.length_b   1.000
_cell.length_c   1.000
_cell.angle_alpha   90.00
_cell.angle_beta   90.00
_cell.angle_gamma   90.00
#
_symmetry.space_group_name_H-M   'P 1'
#
loop_
_entity.id
_entity.type
_entity.pdbx_description
1 polymer ?
#
loop_
_entity_poly.entity_id
_entity_poly.type
_entity_poly.pdbx_seq_one_letter_code
_entity_poly.pdbx_strand_id
1 'polypeptide(L)'
;MKATKKAKRLVKGKKVKSSSNSKHILGENGTQVSSKTTWQNGKTERIDVENPAPGERPGQVHYHDSNNNKYYYDINNNTFYDQKTGELAPKGIQKLLKDKEFMKGIKKALQILGE
;
A
#
# COMPACT_ATOMS: atom_id res chain seq x y z
N MET A 1 33.79 -44.21 16.44
CA MET A 1 32.76 -43.15 16.50
C MET A 1 33.36 -41.91 17.14
N LYS A 2 33.62 -40.84 16.37
CA LYS A 2 33.98 -39.52 16.90
C LYS A 2 33.16 -38.48 16.15
N ALA A 3 32.28 -37.80 16.89
CA ALA A 3 31.38 -36.79 16.37
C ALA A 3 32.14 -35.47 16.18
N THR A 4 32.19 -34.97 14.95
CA THR A 4 32.64 -33.60 14.65
C THR A 4 31.43 -32.70 14.45
N LYS A 5 31.13 -31.89 15.49
CA LYS A 5 30.20 -30.76 15.43
C LYS A 5 30.72 -29.73 14.43
N LYS A 6 30.03 -29.55 13.29
CA LYS A 6 30.28 -28.44 12.36
C LYS A 6 29.51 -27.21 12.85
N ALA A 7 30.24 -26.13 13.07
CA ALA A 7 29.78 -24.88 13.65
C ALA A 7 28.61 -24.23 12.89
N LYS A 8 27.57 -23.81 13.64
CA LYS A 8 26.56 -22.86 13.17
C LYS A 8 27.24 -21.52 12.88
N ARG A 9 27.29 -21.12 11.61
CA ARG A 9 27.67 -19.76 11.23
C ARG A 9 26.48 -18.84 11.54
N LEU A 10 26.52 -18.17 12.69
CA LEU A 10 25.61 -17.06 13.01
C LEU A 10 25.85 -15.96 11.96
N VAL A 11 24.87 -15.72 11.09
CA VAL A 11 24.85 -14.50 10.29
C VAL A 11 24.40 -13.39 11.24
N LYS A 12 25.32 -12.49 11.57
CA LYS A 12 25.07 -11.29 12.37
C LYS A 12 23.92 -10.51 11.73
N GLY A 13 22.75 -10.55 12.36
CA GLY A 13 21.64 -9.66 12.02
C GLY A 13 22.15 -8.22 12.10
N LYS A 14 22.06 -7.49 10.98
CA LYS A 14 22.23 -6.04 10.98
C LYS A 14 21.18 -5.48 11.94
N LYS A 15 21.65 -5.04 13.10
CA LYS A 15 20.89 -4.27 14.08
C LYS A 15 20.54 -2.94 13.42
N VAL A 16 19.38 -2.88 12.76
CA VAL A 16 18.83 -1.62 12.24
C VAL A 16 18.56 -0.76 13.47
N LYS A 17 19.24 0.38 13.54
CA LYS A 17 19.09 1.38 14.60
C LYS A 17 17.63 1.83 14.59
N SER A 18 16.87 1.44 15.61
CA SER A 18 15.57 2.02 15.93
C SER A 18 15.80 3.44 16.46
N SER A 19 15.94 4.40 15.55
CA SER A 19 15.72 5.81 15.88
C SER A 19 14.24 5.97 16.18
N SER A 20 13.95 6.46 17.38
CA SER A 20 12.63 6.87 17.84
C SER A 20 12.08 8.00 16.96
N ASN A 21 11.50 7.64 15.82
CA ASN A 21 10.59 8.51 15.08
C ASN A 21 9.19 7.99 15.38
N SER A 22 8.30 8.88 15.81
CA SER A 22 6.86 8.66 15.83
C SER A 22 6.45 7.81 14.62
N LYS A 23 5.72 6.71 14.84
CA LYS A 23 5.20 5.89 13.74
C LYS A 23 4.30 6.79 12.90
N HIS A 24 4.76 7.21 11.73
CA HIS A 24 3.97 7.95 10.76
C HIS A 24 2.70 7.16 10.46
N ILE A 25 1.54 7.76 10.71
CA ILE A 25 0.25 7.17 10.36
C ILE A 25 -0.12 7.71 8.98
N LEU A 26 -0.19 6.82 8.00
CA LEU A 26 -0.59 7.17 6.63
C LEU A 26 -1.86 8.01 6.66
N GLY A 27 -1.85 9.20 6.05
CA GLY A 27 -3.02 10.08 6.05
C GLY A 27 -3.09 11.08 7.21
N GLU A 28 -2.15 11.08 8.18
CA GLU A 28 -2.27 11.90 9.39
C GLU A 28 -2.28 13.41 9.13
N ASN A 29 -1.61 13.85 8.07
CA ASN A 29 -1.59 15.25 7.64
C ASN A 29 -2.60 15.54 6.50
N GLY A 30 -3.43 14.55 6.16
CA GLY A 30 -4.36 14.60 5.04
C GLY A 30 -5.74 15.16 5.38
N THR A 31 -6.56 15.30 4.34
CA THR A 31 -7.96 15.71 4.46
C THR A 31 -8.81 14.57 4.99
N GLN A 32 -9.68 14.84 5.96
CA GLN A 32 -10.67 13.86 6.42
C GLN A 32 -11.70 13.58 5.32
N VAL A 33 -11.82 12.31 4.90
CA VAL A 33 -12.79 11.88 3.88
C VAL A 33 -13.28 10.47 4.16
N SER A 34 -14.60 10.26 4.09
CA SER A 34 -15.20 8.92 4.19
C SER A 34 -14.84 8.06 2.99
N SER A 35 -14.99 8.59 1.78
CA SER A 35 -14.52 8.01 0.51
C SER A 35 -14.53 9.06 -0.60
N LYS A 36 -13.55 9.02 -1.51
CA LYS A 36 -13.51 9.86 -2.70
C LYS A 36 -12.85 9.14 -3.87
N THR A 37 -13.51 9.13 -5.01
CA THR A 37 -12.94 8.62 -6.27
C THR A 37 -11.96 9.65 -6.85
N THR A 38 -10.77 9.19 -7.23
CA THR A 38 -9.67 10.03 -7.76
C THR A 38 -9.34 9.74 -9.22
N TRP A 39 -9.79 8.59 -9.71
CA TRP A 39 -9.76 8.18 -11.11
C TRP A 39 -10.86 7.15 -11.35
N GLN A 40 -11.44 7.17 -12.54
CA GLN A 40 -12.52 6.27 -12.94
C GLN A 40 -12.41 5.94 -14.43
N ASN A 41 -12.68 4.69 -14.77
CA ASN A 41 -12.81 4.19 -16.13
C ASN A 41 -14.11 3.38 -16.26
N GLY A 42 -15.02 3.83 -17.12
CA GLY A 42 -16.33 3.22 -17.24
C GLY A 42 -17.15 3.26 -15.94
N LYS A 43 -17.92 2.20 -15.67
CA LYS A 43 -18.91 2.18 -14.57
C LYS A 43 -18.33 1.74 -13.23
N THR A 44 -17.42 0.76 -13.24
CA THR A 44 -16.98 0.06 -12.04
C THR A 44 -15.53 0.34 -11.69
N GLU A 45 -14.68 0.43 -12.71
CA GLU A 45 -13.23 0.50 -12.56
C GLU A 45 -12.84 1.88 -12.02
N ARG A 46 -12.19 1.94 -10.85
CA ARG A 46 -11.91 3.21 -10.18
C ARG A 46 -10.85 3.09 -9.09
N ILE A 47 -10.24 4.23 -8.75
CA ILE A 47 -9.39 4.40 -7.56
C ILE A 47 -10.15 5.24 -6.56
N ASP A 48 -10.32 4.71 -5.36
CA ASP A 48 -10.96 5.38 -4.23
C ASP A 48 -9.94 5.58 -3.09
N VAL A 49 -10.04 6.73 -2.41
CA VAL A 49 -9.26 7.06 -1.22
C VAL A 49 -10.18 7.30 -0.04
N GLU A 50 -9.77 6.81 1.12
CA GLU A 50 -10.47 6.99 2.39
C GLU A 50 -9.46 7.47 3.43
N ASN A 51 -9.80 8.56 4.13
CA ASN A 51 -9.06 9.05 5.29
C ASN A 51 -10.01 9.52 6.39
N PRO A 52 -10.82 8.62 6.95
CA PRO A 52 -11.96 8.99 7.77
C PRO A 52 -11.63 9.49 9.20
N ALA A 53 -10.44 9.23 9.74
CA ALA A 53 -9.97 9.84 11.00
C ALA A 53 -8.43 10.04 10.94
N PRO A 54 -7.96 11.13 10.30
CA PRO A 54 -6.54 11.46 10.17
C PRO A 54 -5.85 11.49 11.54
N GLY A 55 -4.68 10.85 11.65
CA GLY A 55 -3.89 10.80 12.89
C GLY A 55 -4.38 9.77 13.92
N GLU A 56 -5.58 9.21 13.75
CA GLU A 56 -6.11 8.15 14.61
C GLU A 56 -6.08 6.78 13.93
N ARG A 57 -6.39 6.73 12.63
CA ARG A 57 -6.32 5.52 11.82
C ARG A 57 -5.69 5.76 10.47
N PRO A 58 -4.94 4.78 9.92
CA PRO A 58 -4.32 4.93 8.62
C PRO A 58 -5.39 5.10 7.55
N GLY A 59 -5.18 6.09 6.68
CA GLY A 59 -5.88 6.21 5.42
C GLY A 59 -5.56 5.05 4.49
N GLN A 60 -6.33 4.93 3.41
CA GLN A 60 -6.21 3.83 2.47
C GLN A 60 -6.53 4.29 1.05
N VAL A 61 -5.79 3.74 0.10
CA VAL A 61 -6.07 3.84 -1.33
C VAL A 61 -6.40 2.45 -1.83
N HIS A 62 -7.51 2.31 -2.55
CA HIS A 62 -7.91 1.04 -3.13
C HIS A 62 -8.39 1.20 -4.56
N TYR A 63 -8.20 0.14 -5.33
CA TYR A 63 -8.58 0.04 -6.73
C TYR A 63 -9.67 -1.02 -6.86
N HIS A 64 -10.75 -0.65 -7.54
CA HIS A 64 -11.78 -1.58 -8.00
C HIS A 64 -11.56 -1.86 -9.49
N ASP A 65 -11.47 -3.13 -9.87
CA ASP A 65 -11.39 -3.51 -11.28
C ASP A 65 -12.76 -3.45 -11.98
N SER A 66 -12.79 -3.75 -13.27
CA SER A 66 -14.03 -3.76 -14.08
C SER A 66 -15.08 -4.77 -13.58
N ASN A 67 -14.65 -5.81 -12.85
CA ASN A 67 -15.50 -6.84 -12.25
C ASN A 67 -15.83 -6.52 -10.78
N ASN A 68 -15.49 -5.32 -10.31
CA ASN A 68 -15.66 -4.84 -8.94
C ASN A 68 -14.83 -5.59 -7.89
N ASN A 69 -13.78 -6.30 -8.29
CA ASN A 69 -12.82 -6.85 -7.32
C ASN A 69 -11.99 -5.72 -6.73
N LYS A 70 -11.76 -5.76 -5.41
CA LYS A 70 -11.08 -4.70 -4.66
C LYS A 70 -9.64 -5.10 -4.34
N TYR A 71 -8.70 -4.21 -4.60
CA TYR A 71 -7.28 -4.35 -4.27
C TYR A 71 -6.77 -3.12 -3.54
N TYR A 72 -5.90 -3.32 -2.56
CA TYR A 72 -5.34 -2.25 -1.73
C TYR A 72 -3.97 -1.85 -2.25
N TYR A 73 -3.69 -0.55 -2.26
CA TYR A 73 -2.41 -0.02 -2.70
C TYR A 73 -1.44 0.08 -1.52
N ASP A 74 -0.31 -0.60 -1.63
CA ASP A 74 0.83 -0.43 -0.75
C ASP A 74 1.72 0.68 -1.29
N ILE A 75 1.69 1.83 -0.62
CA ILE A 75 2.42 3.03 -1.01
C ILE A 75 3.93 2.82 -0.88
N ASN A 76 4.38 2.06 0.12
CA ASN A 76 5.81 1.86 0.37
C ASN A 76 6.44 0.99 -0.71
N ASN A 77 5.71 -0.03 -1.17
CA ASN A 77 6.21 -0.96 -2.18
C ASN A 77 5.77 -0.60 -3.60
N ASN A 78 4.87 0.38 -3.76
CA ASN A 78 4.23 0.73 -5.03
C ASN A 78 3.64 -0.51 -5.72
N THR A 79 2.76 -1.22 -5.00
CA THR A 79 2.12 -2.46 -5.46
C THR A 79 0.69 -2.57 -4.99
N PHE A 80 -0.17 -3.26 -5.75
CA PHE A 80 -1.49 -3.66 -5.27
C PHE A 80 -1.47 -5.04 -4.62
N TYR A 81 -2.33 -5.27 -3.63
CA TYR A 81 -2.49 -6.57 -2.98
C TYR A 81 -3.95 -6.84 -2.61
N ASP A 82 -4.29 -8.11 -2.41
CA ASP A 82 -5.56 -8.51 -1.81
C ASP A 82 -5.41 -8.51 -0.29
N GLN A 83 -6.21 -7.68 0.41
CA GLN A 83 -6.11 -7.55 1.87
C GLN A 83 -6.55 -8.82 2.62
N LYS A 84 -7.37 -9.69 2.02
CA LYS A 84 -7.83 -10.93 2.63
C LYS A 84 -6.74 -12.00 2.60
N THR A 85 -6.00 -12.11 1.50
CA THR A 85 -4.96 -13.14 1.34
C THR A 85 -3.56 -12.65 1.65
N GLY A 86 -3.32 -11.33 1.58
CA GLY A 86 -1.99 -10.72 1.67
C GLY A 86 -1.14 -10.90 0.41
N GLU A 87 -1.68 -11.52 -0.65
CA GLU A 87 -0.96 -11.77 -1.89
C GLU A 87 -0.99 -10.55 -2.82
N LEU A 88 0.03 -10.42 -3.66
CA LEU A 88 0.06 -9.39 -4.69
C LEU A 88 -1.12 -9.55 -5.65
N ALA A 89 -1.72 -8.43 -6.03
CA ALA A 89 -2.75 -8.41 -7.05
C ALA A 89 -2.22 -8.97 -8.37
N PRO A 90 -3.08 -9.55 -9.23
CA PRO A 90 -2.68 -10.10 -10.52
C PRO A 90 -1.78 -9.19 -11.35
N LYS A 91 -0.88 -9.78 -12.16
CA LYS A 91 0.08 -9.01 -12.98
C LYS A 91 -0.56 -7.93 -13.86
N GLY A 92 -1.80 -8.15 -14.32
CA GLY A 92 -2.55 -7.15 -15.08
C GLY A 92 -2.80 -5.87 -14.30
N ILE A 93 -3.12 -5.99 -13.01
CA ILE A 93 -3.37 -4.86 -12.10
C ILE A 93 -2.07 -4.13 -11.79
N GLN A 94 -0.98 -4.86 -11.53
CA GLN A 94 0.33 -4.23 -11.32
C GLN A 94 0.79 -3.43 -12.55
N LYS A 95 0.42 -3.85 -13.77
CA LYS A 95 0.76 -3.11 -15.00
C LYS A 95 0.04 -1.75 -15.09
N LEU A 96 -1.07 -1.55 -14.40
CA LEU A 96 -1.77 -0.25 -14.36
C LEU A 96 -0.91 0.86 -13.76
N LEU A 97 0.05 0.51 -12.90
CA LEU A 97 1.03 1.47 -12.36
C LEU A 97 1.95 2.10 -13.44
N LYS A 98 1.92 1.58 -14.67
CA LYS A 98 2.62 2.17 -15.82
C LYS A 98 1.73 3.11 -16.63
N ASP A 99 0.41 3.07 -16.41
CA ASP A 99 -0.52 3.96 -17.08
C ASP A 99 -0.51 5.36 -16.45
N LYS A 100 -0.42 6.39 -17.30
CA LYS A 100 -0.24 7.77 -16.84
C LYS A 100 -1.51 8.33 -16.18
N GLU A 101 -2.70 8.02 -16.69
CA GLU A 101 -3.95 8.51 -16.13
C GLU A 101 -4.26 7.82 -14.81
N PHE A 102 -4.00 6.52 -14.74
CA PHE A 102 -4.10 5.75 -13.51
C PHE A 102 -3.18 6.30 -12.42
N MET A 103 -1.90 6.56 -12.73
CA MET A 103 -0.95 7.14 -11.79
C MET A 103 -1.30 8.58 -11.39
N LYS A 104 -1.96 9.37 -12.25
CA LYS A 104 -2.54 10.67 -11.84
C LYS A 104 -3.63 10.48 -10.79
N GLY A 105 -4.43 9.42 -10.89
CA GLY A 105 -5.40 9.01 -9.86
C GLY A 105 -4.72 8.73 -8.52
N ILE A 106 -3.71 7.85 -8.51
CA ILE A 106 -2.92 7.56 -7.29
C ILE A 106 -2.33 8.84 -6.72
N LYS A 107 -1.71 9.71 -7.54
CA LYS A 107 -1.12 10.97 -7.06
C LYS A 107 -2.16 11.87 -6.38
N LYS A 108 -3.37 11.99 -6.94
CA LYS A 108 -4.46 12.75 -6.31
C LYS A 108 -4.89 12.10 -4.99
N ALA A 109 -4.93 10.77 -4.91
CA ALA A 109 -5.23 10.06 -3.67
C ALA A 109 -4.18 10.35 -2.59
N LEU A 110 -2.88 10.28 -2.92
CA LEU A 110 -1.79 10.60 -2.00
C LEU A 110 -1.84 12.05 -1.52
N GLN A 111 -2.14 13.00 -2.42
CA GLN A 111 -2.36 14.40 -2.04
C GLN A 111 -3.51 14.58 -1.03
N ILE A 112 -4.59 13.81 -1.17
CA ILE A 112 -5.69 13.81 -0.20
C ILE A 112 -5.23 13.24 1.15
N LEU A 113 -4.34 12.26 1.14
CA LEU A 113 -3.72 11.71 2.36
C LEU A 113 -2.62 12.62 2.95
N GLY A 114 -2.21 13.70 2.25
CA GLY A 114 -1.11 14.54 2.72
C GLY A 114 0.25 13.85 2.60
N GLU A 115 0.40 12.95 1.62
CA GLU A 115 1.61 12.18 1.30
C GLU A 115 2.31 12.66 0.03
#